data_AF-A0A957WQA6-F1
#
_entry.id   AF-A0A957WQA6-F1
#
_cell.length_a   1.000
_cell.length_b   1.000
_cell.length_c   1.000
_cell.angle_alpha   90.00
_cell.angle_beta   90.00
_cell.angle_gamma   90.00
#
_symmetry.space_group_name_H-M   'P 1'
#
loop_
_entity.id
_entity.type
_entity.pdbx_description
1 polymer ?
#
loop_
_entity_poly.entity_id
_entity_poly.type
_entity_poly.pdbx_seq_one_letter_code
_entity_poly.pdbx_strand_id
1 'polypeptide(L)'
;MGSAATRYLSEHSPNVAVIGPTEPDDWAAHRGVFASHYDQGRITRILDADPVWALLAKRSIEQYRHIEAGSGISFYHPCGGLQVAANADHIDQLARVGQQLEADLQTYRGSALVEACPYFSFPEDTAG
;
A
#
# COMPACT_ATOMS: atom_id res chain seq x y z
N MET A 1 -9.79 -8.46 -2.29
CA MET A 1 -9.35 -9.66 -3.03
C MET A 1 -10.41 -10.19 -3.98
N GLY A 2 -11.58 -10.63 -3.50
CA GLY A 2 -12.63 -11.22 -4.36
C GLY A 2 -13.05 -10.34 -5.52
N SER A 3 -13.44 -9.08 -5.25
CA SER A 3 -13.84 -8.11 -6.29
C SER A 3 -12.77 -7.87 -7.36
N ALA A 4 -11.50 -7.75 -6.97
CA ALA A 4 -10.39 -7.58 -7.89
C ALA A 4 -10.22 -8.80 -8.81
N ALA A 5 -10.26 -10.02 -8.26
CA ALA A 5 -10.17 -11.24 -9.04
C ALA A 5 -11.34 -11.35 -10.04
N THR A 6 -12.57 -11.06 -9.60
CA THR A 6 -13.75 -11.05 -10.47
C THR A 6 -13.58 -10.12 -11.64
N ARG A 7 -13.17 -8.86 -11.41
CA ARG A 7 -12.98 -7.89 -12.50
C ARG A 7 -12.10 -8.46 -13.60
N TYR A 8 -10.89 -8.91 -13.26
CA TYR A 8 -9.93 -9.38 -14.25
C TYR A 8 -10.38 -10.68 -14.93
N LEU A 9 -11.11 -11.57 -14.23
CA LEU A 9 -11.72 -12.75 -14.85
C LEU A 9 -12.84 -12.36 -15.81
N SER A 10 -13.68 -11.38 -15.45
CA SER A 10 -14.79 -10.90 -16.27
C SER A 10 -14.33 -10.21 -17.56
N GLU A 11 -13.11 -9.65 -17.59
CA GLU A 11 -12.48 -9.13 -18.81
C GLU A 11 -12.22 -10.24 -19.85
N HIS A 12 -12.09 -11.51 -19.41
CA HIS A 12 -11.74 -12.64 -20.26
C HIS A 12 -12.90 -13.64 -20.47
N SER A 13 -13.95 -13.57 -19.65
CA SER A 13 -15.09 -14.49 -19.72
C SER A 13 -16.36 -13.86 -19.15
N PRO A 14 -17.50 -13.97 -19.83
CA PRO A 14 -18.79 -13.58 -19.27
C PRO A 14 -19.31 -14.56 -18.21
N ASN A 15 -18.71 -15.75 -18.08
CA ASN A 15 -19.15 -16.83 -17.20
C ASN A 15 -18.44 -16.75 -15.84
N VAL A 16 -18.61 -15.63 -15.12
CA VAL A 16 -17.99 -15.40 -13.81
C VAL A 16 -19.09 -15.03 -12.81
N ALA A 17 -19.09 -15.66 -11.65
CA ALA A 17 -20.00 -15.36 -10.55
C ALA A 17 -19.22 -15.02 -9.27
N VAL A 18 -19.75 -14.10 -8.47
CA VAL A 18 -19.23 -13.74 -7.15
C VAL A 18 -20.26 -14.08 -6.10
N ILE A 19 -19.83 -14.77 -5.06
CA ILE A 19 -20.69 -15.15 -3.93
C ILE A 19 -20.02 -14.60 -2.68
N GLY A 20 -20.77 -13.80 -1.92
CA GLY A 20 -20.35 -13.23 -0.67
C GLY A 20 -21.56 -12.70 0.10
N PRO A 21 -21.42 -12.45 1.41
CA PRO A 21 -22.48 -11.80 2.17
C PRO A 21 -22.75 -10.40 1.62
N THR A 22 -24.00 -9.94 1.74
CA THR A 22 -24.37 -8.55 1.48
C THR A 22 -23.80 -7.63 2.55
N GLU A 23 -23.69 -6.34 2.24
CA GLU A 23 -23.41 -5.32 3.25
C GLU A 23 -24.52 -5.27 4.32
N PRO A 24 -24.19 -4.97 5.58
CA PRO A 24 -25.19 -4.79 6.62
C PRO A 24 -26.16 -3.64 6.30
N ASP A 25 -27.47 -3.89 6.43
CA ASP A 25 -28.51 -2.86 6.28
C ASP A 25 -28.47 -1.83 7.43
N ASP A 26 -28.21 -2.31 8.66
CA ASP A 26 -28.00 -1.49 9.85
C ASP A 26 -26.64 -1.86 10.47
N TRP A 27 -25.70 -0.93 10.34
CA TRP A 27 -24.35 -1.06 10.88
C TRP A 27 -24.29 -1.10 12.40
N ALA A 28 -25.18 -0.36 13.08
CA ALA A 28 -25.18 -0.27 14.54
C ALA A 28 -25.77 -1.53 15.17
N ALA A 29 -26.74 -2.16 14.52
CA ALA A 29 -27.37 -3.40 14.98
C ALA A 29 -26.72 -4.67 14.40
N HIS A 30 -25.70 -4.56 13.53
CA HIS A 30 -25.09 -5.72 12.88
C HIS A 30 -24.37 -6.63 13.89
N ARG A 31 -24.77 -7.90 13.93
CA ARG A 31 -24.18 -8.93 14.82
C ARG A 31 -23.29 -9.93 14.08
N GLY A 32 -23.11 -9.75 12.78
CA GLY A 32 -22.28 -10.60 11.93
C GLY A 32 -20.82 -10.14 11.86
N VAL A 33 -20.06 -10.74 10.95
CA VAL A 33 -18.66 -10.43 10.72
C VAL A 33 -18.55 -9.29 9.72
N PHE A 34 -17.88 -8.21 10.11
CA PHE A 34 -17.52 -7.12 9.22
C PHE A 34 -16.35 -7.51 8.30
N ALA A 35 -16.36 -6.99 7.08
CA ALA A 35 -15.24 -7.08 6.16
C ALA A 35 -14.03 -6.24 6.60
N SER A 36 -12.85 -6.58 6.09
CA SER A 36 -11.58 -5.93 6.44
C SER A 36 -11.28 -4.68 5.60
N HIS A 37 -12.25 -4.09 4.89
CA HIS A 37 -12.04 -3.04 3.89
C HIS A 37 -12.75 -1.69 4.16
N TYR A 38 -13.50 -1.53 5.25
CA TYR A 38 -14.42 -0.37 5.43
C TYR A 38 -13.81 0.98 5.78
N ASP A 39 -12.67 0.99 6.45
CA ASP A 39 -11.51 1.75 6.00
C ASP A 39 -11.65 2.88 4.94
N GLN A 40 -11.56 4.16 5.30
CA GLN A 40 -11.49 5.26 4.32
C GLN A 40 -10.14 5.34 3.56
N GLY A 41 -9.08 4.65 4.01
CA GLY A 41 -7.77 4.83 3.41
C GLY A 41 -6.78 3.72 3.76
N ARG A 42 -6.13 3.17 2.74
CA ARG A 42 -5.07 2.16 2.89
C ARG A 42 -3.73 2.72 2.44
N ILE A 43 -2.70 2.47 3.25
CA ILE A 43 -1.32 2.74 2.86
C ILE A 43 -0.88 1.68 1.86
N THR A 44 -0.31 2.12 0.75
CA THR A 44 0.33 1.26 -0.25
C THR A 44 1.79 1.70 -0.39
N ARG A 45 2.70 0.74 -0.48
CA ARG A 45 4.15 1.00 -0.51
C ARG A 45 4.87 -0.02 -1.38
N ILE A 46 5.88 0.44 -2.12
CA ILE A 46 6.81 -0.44 -2.85
C ILE A 46 7.89 -0.96 -1.90
N LEU A 47 8.40 -0.10 -1.02
CA LEU A 47 9.51 -0.42 -0.12
C LEU A 47 9.10 -1.51 0.88
N ASP A 48 9.59 -2.74 0.69
CA ASP A 48 9.47 -3.88 1.61
C ASP A 48 10.81 -4.61 1.69
N ALA A 49 11.07 -5.28 2.80
CA ALA A 49 12.31 -6.02 3.02
C ALA A 49 12.30 -7.37 2.28
N ASP A 50 11.11 -7.87 1.95
CA ASP A 50 10.88 -9.02 1.09
C ASP A 50 10.70 -8.56 -0.37
N PRO A 51 11.59 -8.99 -1.30
CA PRO A 51 11.52 -8.58 -2.70
C PRO A 51 10.27 -9.08 -3.43
N VAL A 52 9.66 -10.19 -3.00
CA VAL A 52 8.42 -10.71 -3.59
C VAL A 52 7.26 -9.77 -3.26
N TRP A 53 7.13 -9.38 -1.99
CA TRP A 53 6.09 -8.46 -1.57
C TRP A 53 6.25 -7.07 -2.20
N ALA A 54 7.49 -6.57 -2.25
CA ALA A 54 7.79 -5.30 -2.91
C ALA A 54 7.43 -5.32 -4.40
N LEU A 55 7.75 -6.40 -5.12
CA LEU A 55 7.43 -6.54 -6.54
C LEU A 55 5.91 -6.62 -6.78
N LEU A 56 5.19 -7.39 -5.97
CA LEU A 56 3.72 -7.51 -6.05
C LEU A 56 3.04 -6.16 -5.76
N ALA A 57 3.55 -5.42 -4.78
CA ALA A 57 3.04 -4.09 -4.47
C ALA A 57 3.30 -3.10 -5.61
N LYS A 58 4.52 -3.05 -6.17
CA LYS A 58 4.85 -2.21 -7.33
C LYS A 58 3.88 -2.45 -8.49
N ARG A 59 3.72 -3.72 -8.90
CA ARG A 59 2.81 -4.09 -9.98
C ARG A 59 1.36 -3.71 -9.70
N SER A 60 0.93 -3.84 -8.44
CA SER A 60 -0.43 -3.48 -8.03
C SER A 60 -0.66 -1.96 -8.12
N ILE A 61 0.29 -1.17 -7.62
CA ILE A 61 0.23 0.30 -7.63
C ILE A 61 0.23 0.85 -9.06
N GLU A 62 1.03 0.27 -9.96
CA GLU A 62 1.07 0.63 -11.38
C GLU A 62 -0.30 0.50 -12.07
N GLN A 63 -1.18 -0.38 -11.57
CA GLN A 63 -2.52 -0.53 -12.13
C GLN A 63 -3.50 0.55 -11.67
N TYR A 64 -3.27 1.24 -10.55
CA TYR A 64 -4.30 2.07 -9.91
C TYR A 64 -4.85 3.16 -10.83
N ARG A 65 -4.00 3.85 -11.59
CA ARG A 65 -4.45 4.87 -12.56
C ARG A 65 -5.34 4.29 -13.65
N HIS A 66 -5.05 3.07 -14.11
CA HIS A 66 -5.89 2.37 -15.07
C HIS A 66 -7.24 1.98 -14.44
N ILE A 67 -7.27 1.57 -13.17
CA ILE A 67 -8.52 1.31 -12.44
C ILE A 67 -9.36 2.59 -12.27
N GLU A 68 -8.74 3.70 -11.88
CA GLU A 68 -9.43 4.99 -11.76
C GLU A 68 -10.06 5.41 -13.10
N ALA A 69 -9.30 5.30 -14.20
CA ALA A 69 -9.79 5.63 -15.53
C ALA A 69 -10.98 4.75 -15.97
N GLY A 70 -10.92 3.44 -15.68
CA GLY A 70 -12.00 2.51 -16.04
C GLY A 70 -13.26 2.62 -15.17
N SER A 71 -13.10 3.07 -13.92
CA SER A 71 -14.22 3.17 -12.95
C SER A 71 -14.82 4.57 -12.84
N GLY A 72 -14.08 5.62 -13.23
CA GLY A 72 -14.46 7.01 -13.00
C GLY A 72 -14.33 7.46 -11.53
N ILE A 73 -13.81 6.60 -10.65
CA ILE A 73 -13.63 6.87 -9.23
C ILE A 73 -12.16 7.20 -8.99
N SER A 74 -11.88 8.38 -8.41
CA SER A 74 -10.54 8.67 -7.89
C SER A 74 -10.39 8.10 -6.49
N PHE A 75 -9.34 7.31 -6.29
CA PHE A 75 -9.01 6.67 -5.01
C PHE A 75 -7.51 6.66 -4.70
N TYR A 76 -6.64 7.00 -5.66
CA TYR A 76 -5.19 6.92 -5.48
C TYR A 76 -4.52 8.31 -5.41
N HIS A 77 -3.95 8.59 -4.24
CA HIS A 77 -3.23 9.82 -3.92
C HIS A 77 -1.77 9.49 -3.59
N PRO A 78 -0.81 9.70 -4.52
CA PRO A 78 0.60 9.44 -4.26
C PRO A 78 1.20 10.54 -3.37
N CYS A 79 1.03 10.40 -2.05
CA CYS A 79 1.51 11.37 -1.05
C CYS A 79 2.91 11.04 -0.48
N GLY A 80 3.56 10.01 -0.99
CA GLY A 80 4.81 9.48 -0.45
C GLY A 80 4.60 8.65 0.83
N GLY A 81 5.70 8.16 1.40
CA GLY A 81 5.69 7.41 2.64
C GLY A 81 7.06 7.47 3.31
N LEU A 82 7.05 7.51 4.64
CA LEU A 82 8.26 7.51 5.46
C LEU A 82 8.31 6.20 6.25
N GLN A 83 9.38 5.44 6.09
CA GLN A 83 9.70 4.31 6.96
C GLN A 83 10.87 4.69 7.85
N VAL A 84 10.78 4.35 9.13
CA VAL A 84 11.76 4.76 10.13
C VAL A 84 12.04 3.59 11.04
N ALA A 85 13.31 3.33 11.32
CA ALA A 85 13.72 2.29 12.25
C ALA A 85 14.95 2.73 13.05
N ALA A 86 15.03 2.29 14.30
CA ALA A 86 16.24 2.40 15.12
C ALA A 86 17.36 1.46 14.64
N ASN A 87 17.05 0.54 13.72
CA ASN A 87 18.02 -0.36 13.11
C ASN A 87 18.30 0.07 11.67
N ALA A 88 19.50 0.62 11.45
CA ALA A 88 20.01 0.97 10.13
C ALA A 88 19.96 -0.20 9.13
N ASP A 89 20.24 -1.43 9.56
CA ASP A 89 20.30 -2.59 8.67
C ASP A 89 18.94 -2.89 8.05
N HIS A 90 17.85 -2.61 8.77
CA HIS A 90 16.51 -2.78 8.25
C HIS A 90 16.22 -1.77 7.13
N ILE A 91 16.57 -0.50 7.35
CA ILE A 91 16.44 0.55 6.32
C ILE A 91 17.32 0.23 5.11
N ASP A 92 18.54 -0.25 5.33
CA ASP A 92 19.45 -0.66 4.25
C ASP A 92 18.91 -1.87 3.47
N GLN A 93 18.19 -2.79 4.12
CA GLN A 93 17.49 -3.86 3.43
C GLN A 93 16.33 -3.34 2.57
N LEU A 94 15.48 -2.46 3.11
CA LEU A 94 14.40 -1.81 2.36
C LEU A 94 14.96 -1.05 1.14
N ALA A 95 16.02 -0.27 1.33
CA ALA A 95 16.67 0.51 0.29
C ALA A 95 17.25 -0.40 -0.81
N ARG A 96 17.91 -1.50 -0.45
CA ARG A 96 18.44 -2.48 -1.43
C ARG A 96 17.33 -3.07 -2.30
N VAL A 97 16.23 -3.52 -1.69
CA VAL A 97 15.09 -4.06 -2.45
C VAL A 97 14.44 -2.98 -3.32
N GLY A 98 14.26 -1.77 -2.77
CA GLY A 98 13.73 -0.63 -3.51
C GLY A 98 14.57 -0.27 -4.73
N GLN A 99 15.90 -0.25 -4.61
CA GLN A 99 16.83 0.01 -5.71
C GLN A 99 16.74 -1.07 -6.80
N GLN A 100 16.66 -2.35 -6.42
CA GLN A 100 16.48 -3.46 -7.38
C GLN A 100 15.18 -3.33 -8.19
N LEU A 101 14.16 -2.69 -7.61
CA LEU A 101 12.88 -2.44 -8.26
C LEU A 101 12.78 -1.04 -8.85
N GLU A 102 13.86 -0.25 -8.87
CA GLU A 102 13.88 1.13 -9.37
C GLU A 102 12.78 2.01 -8.73
N ALA A 103 12.52 1.80 -7.44
CA ALA A 103 11.58 2.62 -6.69
C ALA A 103 12.15 4.03 -6.46
N ASP A 104 11.29 5.04 -6.54
CA ASP A 104 11.63 6.41 -6.12
C ASP A 104 11.79 6.45 -4.59
N LEU A 105 13.04 6.52 -4.13
CA LEU A 105 13.37 6.45 -2.70
C LEU A 105 14.56 7.35 -2.37
N GLN A 106 14.57 7.84 -1.13
CA GLN A 106 15.70 8.53 -0.53
C GLN A 106 15.92 7.94 0.87
N THR A 107 17.18 7.93 1.31
CA THR A 107 17.56 7.43 2.64
C THR A 107 18.24 8.55 3.41
N TYR A 108 17.80 8.77 4.64
CA TYR A 108 18.33 9.79 5.54
C TYR A 108 18.82 9.14 6.85
N ARG A 109 19.81 9.78 7.48
CA ARG A 109 20.41 9.31 8.74
C ARG A 109 20.63 10.48 9.68
N GLY A 110 20.46 10.24 10.99
CA GLY A 110 20.74 11.22 12.03
C GLY A 110 20.07 12.57 11.77
N SER A 111 20.86 13.66 11.79
CA SER A 111 20.33 15.02 11.61
C SER A 111 19.65 15.25 10.25
N ALA A 112 20.10 14.58 9.18
CA ALA A 112 19.50 14.72 7.86
C ALA A 112 18.05 14.23 7.82
N LEU A 113 17.70 13.23 8.65
CA LEU A 113 16.32 12.74 8.77
C LEU A 113 15.43 13.79 9.45
N VAL A 114 15.94 14.46 10.48
CA VAL A 114 15.22 15.55 11.17
C VAL A 114 15.04 16.75 10.24
N GLU A 115 16.06 17.10 9.46
CA GLU A 115 15.99 18.19 8.47
C GLU A 115 14.98 17.88 7.35
N ALA A 116 14.93 16.65 6.86
CA ALA A 116 13.98 16.23 5.82
C ALA A 116 12.54 16.12 6.35
N CYS A 117 12.37 15.78 7.63
CA CYS A 117 11.08 15.53 8.27
C CYS A 117 10.90 16.40 9.53
N PRO A 118 10.84 17.74 9.40
CA PRO A 118 10.94 18.69 10.53
C PRO A 118 9.75 18.65 11.49
N TYR A 119 8.64 18.00 11.10
CA TYR A 119 7.48 17.80 11.96
C TYR A 119 7.61 16.58 12.89
N PHE A 120 8.68 15.80 12.75
CA PHE A 120 8.93 14.61 13.55
C PHE A 120 10.18 14.80 14.42
N SER A 121 10.25 14.02 15.49
CA SER A 121 11.43 13.93 16.37
C SER A 121 11.87 12.48 16.44
N PHE A 122 13.15 12.23 16.20
CA PHE A 122 13.72 10.89 16.14
C PHE A 122 14.88 10.76 17.15
N PRO A 123 15.06 9.61 17.79
CA PRO A 123 16.30 9.29 18.52
C PRO A 123 17.53 9.35 17.60
N GLU A 124 18.72 9.61 18.16
CA GLU A 124 19.97 9.79 17.38
C GLU A 124 20.32 8.59 16.49
N ASP A 125 20.02 7.36 16.94
CA ASP A 125 20.33 6.12 16.22
C ASP A 125 19.29 5.73 15.15
N THR A 126 18.43 6.67 14.77
CA THR A 126 17.34 6.41 13.82
C THR A 126 17.79 6.60 12.38
N ALA A 127 17.37 5.67 11.51
CA ALA A 127 17.46 5.79 10.06
C ALA A 127 16.06 5.78 9.44
N GLY A 128 15.93 6.40 8.26
CA GLY A 128 14.69 6.39 7.48
C GLY A 128 14.93 6.54 5.98
#